data_AF-A0AAF0QZP1-F1
#
_entry.id   AF-A0AAF0QZP1-F1
#
_cell.length_a   1.000
_cell.length_b   1.000
_cell.length_c   1.000
_cell.angle_alpha   90.00
_cell.angle_beta   90.00
_cell.angle_gamma   90.00
#
_symmetry.space_group_name_H-M   'P 1'
#
loop_
_entity.id
_entity.type
_entity.pdbx_description
1 polymer ?
#
loop_
_entity_poly.entity_id
_entity_poly.type
_entity_poly.pdbx_seq_one_letter_code
_entity_poly.pdbx_strand_id
1 'polypeptide(L)'
;MKGVMRFGKKGKLSPRYIGPYRISKRIGNVAYELELPQELVAIHSVYHISMLKKCMGDHSLIIPTEDIGNKDNLFYDEIRVQILDRQIRKLRTKELA
;
A
#
# COMPACT_ATOMS: atom_id res chain seq x y z
N MET A 1 -10.30 -17.56 -6.70
CA MET A 1 -9.55 -17.10 -5.50
C MET A 1 -10.01 -15.69 -5.15
N LYS A 2 -10.67 -15.49 -4.00
CA LYS A 2 -11.02 -14.14 -3.52
C LYS A 2 -9.75 -13.48 -2.97
N GLY A 3 -9.27 -12.42 -3.60
CA GLY A 3 -8.11 -11.66 -3.12
C GLY A 3 -8.40 -10.94 -1.80
N VAL A 4 -7.38 -10.82 -0.94
CA VAL A 4 -7.46 -10.05 0.32
C VAL A 4 -7.55 -8.56 -0.02
N MET A 5 -8.54 -7.88 0.53
CA MET A 5 -8.69 -6.42 0.39
C MET A 5 -7.82 -5.73 1.43
N ARG A 6 -6.95 -4.80 1.00
CA ARG A 6 -6.07 -4.03 1.87
C ARG A 6 -6.13 -2.57 1.43
N PHE A 7 -6.44 -1.67 2.37
CA PHE A 7 -6.41 -0.22 2.13
C PHE A 7 -7.24 0.20 0.89
N GLY A 8 -8.47 -0.29 0.82
CA GLY A 8 -9.37 -0.02 -0.32
C GLY A 8 -9.03 -0.74 -1.62
N LYS A 9 -7.87 -1.39 -1.74
CA LYS A 9 -7.44 -2.09 -2.96
C LYS A 9 -7.58 -3.60 -2.82
N LYS A 10 -8.33 -4.21 -3.74
CA LYS A 10 -8.56 -5.66 -3.82
C LYS A 10 -7.93 -6.21 -5.10
N GLY A 11 -7.11 -7.24 -4.96
CA GLY A 11 -6.47 -7.86 -6.12
C GLY A 11 -5.11 -8.44 -5.77
N LYS A 12 -4.48 -9.08 -6.76
CA LYS A 12 -3.06 -9.44 -6.67
C LYS A 12 -2.25 -8.13 -6.69
N LEU A 13 -1.11 -8.12 -6.01
CA LEU A 13 -0.24 -6.94 -5.86
C LEU A 13 -0.86 -5.77 -5.09
N SER A 14 -1.91 -6.00 -4.29
CA SER A 14 -2.41 -4.97 -3.38
C SER A 14 -1.32 -4.55 -2.37
N PRO A 15 -1.18 -3.23 -2.09
CA PRO A 15 -0.14 -2.74 -1.20
C PRO A 15 -0.33 -3.32 0.20
N ARG A 16 0.77 -3.78 0.80
CA ARG A 16 0.78 -4.31 2.17
C ARG A 16 0.96 -3.23 3.23
N TYR A 17 1.56 -2.10 2.86
CA TYR A 17 1.78 -0.94 3.72
C TYR A 17 1.33 0.31 2.96
N ILE A 18 0.84 1.31 3.67
CA ILE A 18 0.58 2.65 3.13
C ILE A 18 1.60 3.59 3.71
N GLY A 19 2.06 4.54 2.90
CA GLY A 19 2.61 5.81 3.35
C GLY A 19 3.93 5.70 4.13
N PRO A 20 4.95 6.49 3.77
CA PRO A 20 5.95 6.83 4.74
C PRO A 20 5.34 7.85 5.72
N TYR A 21 5.10 7.42 6.96
CA TYR A 21 4.75 8.33 8.04
C TYR A 21 5.98 8.59 8.90
N ARG A 22 6.14 9.85 9.33
CA ARG A 22 7.21 10.22 10.23
C ARG A 22 6.87 9.74 11.64
N ILE A 23 7.85 9.21 12.35
CA ILE A 23 7.70 8.89 13.77
C ILE A 23 7.84 10.19 14.55
N SER A 24 6.77 10.60 15.22
CA SER A 24 6.78 11.75 16.14
C SER A 24 7.46 11.37 17.45
N LYS A 25 7.05 10.26 18.06
CA LYS A 25 7.52 9.84 19.39
C LYS A 25 7.59 8.33 19.52
N ARG A 26 8.50 7.84 20.37
CA ARG A 26 8.51 6.45 20.84
C ARG A 26 7.77 6.36 22.17
N ILE A 27 6.78 5.48 22.26
CA ILE A 27 5.97 5.22 23.45
C ILE A 27 6.35 3.85 24.02
N GLY A 28 7.17 3.86 25.07
CA GLY A 28 7.70 2.64 25.67
C GLY A 28 8.59 1.84 24.72
N ASN A 29 8.70 0.54 24.96
CA ASN A 29 9.65 -0.28 24.22
C ASN A 29 9.16 -0.67 22.83
N VAL A 30 7.85 -0.78 22.64
CA VAL A 30 7.25 -1.46 21.48
C VAL A 30 6.25 -0.61 20.69
N ALA A 31 5.85 0.57 21.17
CA ALA A 31 4.89 1.43 20.47
C ALA A 31 5.54 2.73 19.98
N TYR A 32 5.06 3.22 18.85
CA TYR A 32 5.52 4.45 18.21
C TYR A 32 4.31 5.27 17.76
N GLU A 33 4.40 6.56 17.97
CA GLU A 33 3.43 7.55 17.49
C GLU A 33 3.88 8.09 16.13
N LEU A 34 2.97 8.07 15.17
CA LEU A 34 3.18 8.53 13.80
C LEU A 34 2.50 9.89 13.57
N GLU A 35 3.14 10.74 12.78
CA GLU A 35 2.52 11.93 12.21
C GLU A 35 1.64 11.50 11.03
N LEU A 36 0.35 11.33 11.32
CA LEU A 36 -0.64 11.00 10.29
C LEU A 36 -1.19 12.28 9.63
N PRO A 37 -1.49 12.25 8.32
CA PRO A 37 -2.14 13.35 7.64
C PRO A 37 -3.56 13.56 8.15
N GLN A 38 -4.09 14.76 7.96
CA GLN A 38 -5.41 15.17 8.48
C GLN A 38 -6.55 14.28 7.95
N GLU A 39 -6.40 13.70 6.77
CA GLU A 39 -7.31 12.72 6.16
C GLU A 39 -7.50 11.46 7.01
N LEU A 40 -6.51 11.10 7.85
CA LEU A 40 -6.49 9.89 8.66
C LEU A 40 -6.67 10.17 10.16
N VAL A 41 -7.16 11.36 10.53
CA VAL A 41 -7.38 11.75 11.95
C VAL A 41 -8.32 10.80 12.71
N ALA A 42 -9.21 10.10 11.98
CA ALA A 42 -10.07 9.07 12.57
C ALA A 42 -9.30 7.82 13.03
N ILE A 43 -8.03 7.65 12.63
CA ILE A 43 -7.19 6.50 12.97
C ILE A 43 -6.23 6.89 14.10
N HIS A 44 -6.04 5.99 15.05
CA HIS A 44 -5.07 6.18 16.13
C HIS A 44 -3.64 6.34 15.59
N SER A 45 -2.92 7.35 16.06
CA SER A 45 -1.53 7.64 15.67
C SER A 45 -0.51 6.67 16.26
N VAL A 46 -0.87 5.87 17.28
CA VAL A 46 0.05 4.99 18.00
C VAL A 46 -0.05 3.56 17.50
N TYR A 47 1.08 3.02 17.05
CA TYR A 47 1.17 1.67 16.49
C TYR A 47 2.27 0.85 17.15
N HIS A 48 2.05 -0.46 17.23
CA HIS A 48 3.05 -1.41 17.67
C HIS A 48 4.11 -1.62 16.57
N ILE A 49 5.38 -1.82 16.95
CA ILE A 49 6.52 -1.94 16.02
C ILE A 49 6.35 -3.05 14.98
N SER A 50 5.61 -4.12 15.30
CA SER A 50 5.32 -5.23 14.36
C SER A 50 4.42 -4.82 13.18
N MET A 51 3.66 -3.73 13.33
CA MET A 51 2.81 -3.17 12.27
C MET A 51 3.58 -2.20 11.37
N LEU A 52 4.76 -1.77 11.80
CA LEU A 52 5.58 -0.78 11.11
C LEU A 52 6.67 -1.47 10.29
N LYS A 53 7.05 -0.84 9.17
CA LYS A 53 8.20 -1.24 8.38
C LYS A 53 9.06 -0.01 8.10
N LYS A 54 10.36 -0.09 8.39
CA LYS A 54 11.30 0.99 8.08
C LYS A 54 11.27 1.26 6.57
N CYS A 55 10.97 2.49 6.18
CA CYS A 55 11.07 2.94 4.80
C CYS A 55 12.55 3.19 4.48
N MET A 56 13.08 2.53 3.44
CA MET A 56 14.51 2.58 3.05
C MET A 56 14.70 3.15 1.64
N GLY A 57 13.71 3.84 1.06
CA GLY A 57 13.76 4.40 -0.29
C GLY A 57 13.34 5.87 -0.34
N ASP A 58 13.51 6.49 -1.51
CA ASP A 58 13.14 7.88 -1.74
C ASP A 58 11.65 8.12 -1.45
N HIS A 59 11.36 9.24 -0.79
CA HIS A 59 10.01 9.73 -0.49
C HIS A 59 9.17 10.05 -1.75
N SER A 60 9.58 9.62 -2.94
CA SER A 60 8.88 9.85 -4.21
C SER A 60 8.04 8.64 -4.67
N LEU A 61 8.26 7.44 -4.12
CA LEU A 61 7.47 6.22 -4.44
C LEU A 61 6.12 6.15 -3.69
N ILE A 62 5.60 7.30 -3.27
CA ILE A 62 4.43 7.41 -2.39
C ILE A 62 3.15 7.18 -3.19
N ILE A 63 2.34 6.21 -2.76
CA ILE A 63 0.93 6.14 -3.15
C ILE A 63 0.22 7.25 -2.33
N PRO A 64 -0.40 8.25 -2.96
CA PRO A 64 -1.13 9.31 -2.26
C PRO A 64 -2.21 8.72 -1.35
N THR A 65 -2.35 9.30 -0.15
CA THR A 65 -3.35 8.87 0.86
C THR A 65 -4.78 9.23 0.44
N GLU A 66 -4.92 10.07 -0.60
CA GLU A 66 -6.17 10.55 -1.21
C GLU A 66 -7.14 9.41 -1.60
N ASP A 67 -6.64 8.20 -1.88
CA ASP A 67 -7.45 7.02 -2.22
C ASP A 67 -8.12 6.34 -1.01
N ILE A 68 -7.77 6.72 0.23
CA ILE A 68 -8.16 5.97 1.45
C ILE A 68 -9.21 6.72 2.27
N GLY A 69 -9.53 7.97 1.93
CA GLY A 69 -10.56 8.78 2.56
C GLY A 69 -11.93 8.64 1.90
N ASN A 70 -12.87 8.01 2.63
CA ASN A 70 -14.32 8.15 2.51
C ASN A 70 -14.98 7.77 1.16
N LYS A 71 -15.07 6.47 0.88
CA LYS A 71 -16.00 5.94 -0.14
C LYS A 71 -17.16 5.23 0.55
N ASP A 72 -18.24 5.98 0.80
CA ASP A 72 -19.56 5.42 1.14
C ASP A 72 -20.11 4.52 0.01
N ASN A 73 -19.52 4.61 -1.19
CA ASN A 73 -19.82 3.77 -2.33
C ASN A 73 -18.55 3.05 -2.83
N LEU A 74 -18.54 1.70 -2.71
CA LEU A 74 -17.47 0.78 -3.15
C LEU A 74 -17.22 0.74 -4.68
N PHE A 75 -17.66 1.73 -5.45
CA PHE A 75 -17.44 1.76 -6.89
C PHE A 75 -16.09 2.42 -7.21
N TYR A 76 -15.24 1.70 -7.93
CA TYR A 76 -13.97 2.18 -8.48
C TYR A 76 -14.04 2.01 -10.01
N ASP A 77 -13.78 3.08 -10.75
CA ASP A 77 -13.63 3.00 -12.20
C ASP A 77 -12.28 2.35 -12.50
N GLU A 78 -12.32 1.10 -12.98
CA GLU A 78 -11.14 0.35 -13.39
C GLU A 78 -10.44 1.05 -14.58
N ILE A 79 -9.47 1.92 -14.30
CA ILE A 79 -8.54 2.37 -15.34
C ILE A 79 -7.57 1.23 -15.62
N ARG A 80 -7.79 0.54 -16.75
CA ARG A 80 -6.90 -0.52 -17.24
C ARG A 80 -5.56 0.09 -17.63
N VAL A 81 -4.53 -0.09 -16.81
CA VAL A 81 -3.15 0.18 -17.22
C VAL A 81 -2.70 -0.93 -18.17
N GLN A 82 -2.38 -0.58 -19.40
CA GLN A 82 -1.94 -1.52 -20.42
C GLN A 82 -0.55 -2.05 -20.05
N ILE A 83 -0.39 -3.38 -20.06
CA ILE A 83 0.93 -4.02 -19.94
C ILE A 83 1.67 -3.74 -21.25
N LEU A 84 2.64 -2.83 -21.22
CA LEU A 84 3.37 -2.39 -22.42
C LEU A 84 4.44 -3.38 -22.89
N ASP A 85 5.02 -4.15 -21.96
CA ASP A 85 6.08 -5.11 -22.28
C ASP A 85 5.65 -6.54 -21.96
N ARG A 86 5.78 -7.42 -22.96
CA ARG A 86 5.52 -8.85 -22.88
C ARG A 86 6.70 -9.59 -23.48
N GLN A 87 7.54 -10.16 -22.63
CA GLN A 87 8.70 -10.93 -23.08
C GLN A 87 8.37 -12.42 -23.17
N ILE A 88 8.67 -12.99 -24.34
CA ILE A 88 8.51 -14.42 -24.60
C ILE A 88 9.68 -15.17 -23.98
N ARG A 89 9.41 -16.09 -23.06
CA ARG A 89 10.42 -17.02 -22.53
C ARG A 89 10.46 -18.29 -23.39
N LYS A 90 11.58 -18.53 -24.07
CA LYS A 90 11.85 -19.81 -24.74
C LYS A 90 12.29 -20.85 -23.72
N LEU A 91 11.50 -21.91 -23.58
CA LEU A 91 11.85 -23.12 -22.86
C LEU A 91 12.30 -24.21 -23.86
N ARG A 92 12.93 -25.29 -23.37
CA ARG A 92 13.48 -26.37 -24.21
C ARG A 92 12.49 -26.98 -25.21
N THR A 93 11.20 -26.93 -24.93
CA THR A 93 10.16 -27.55 -25.77
C THR A 93 9.07 -26.59 -26.23
N LYS A 94 8.96 -25.38 -25.66
CA LYS A 94 7.87 -24.43 -25.96
C LYS A 94 8.28 -22.99 -25.68
N GLU A 95 7.62 -22.08 -26.38
CA GLU A 95 7.75 -20.64 -26.13
C GLU A 95 6.51 -20.15 -25.36
N LEU A 96 6.72 -19.41 -24.28
CA LEU A 96 5.66 -18.87 -23.43
C LEU A 96 5.67 -17.35 -23.52
N ALA A 97 4.56 -16.78 -23.97
CA ALA A 97 4.33 -15.34 -24.03
C ALA A 97 3.64 -14.82 -22.77
#